data_AF-A0A2T7X6W2-F1
#
_entry.id   AF-A0A2T7X6W2-F1
#
_cell.length_a   1.000
_cell.length_b   1.000
_cell.length_c   1.000
_cell.angle_alpha   90.00
_cell.angle_beta   90.00
_cell.angle_gamma   90.00
#
_symmetry.space_group_name_H-M   'P 1'
#
loop_
_entity.id
_entity.type
_entity.pdbx_description
1 polymer ?
#
loop_
_entity_poly.entity_id
_entity_poly.type
_entity_poly.pdbx_seq_one_letter_code
_entity_poly.pdbx_strand_id
1 'polypeptide(L)'
;MFIAAASDPSGVDDAIAALQSGNIYVAPKVPDASGVTDALTGVVPDDGSIAVVVLPEGADISSVYALEILDRLTERSPQQTIVLAVGDDVQADSAVIGSEEALRIANESESAAGGDTQAALIETVQQIVEESPSSPGGSVGGGADFLLPVVIGGVVIVAGIGTAIGLIARRRRKPAASADPVPAGIRLRVNRLRELRADYAALPGNPVAAETAAGIDALASHVEQLFVRLDAKAGEDQGVLAEAEYSDKLARLVAALDRDYLLDLLTRPDLWDAPDERVGEVREALAAVSTQIVDNIKQVNARKGLLFQVSLDSLIGRSELRDWERQFKKSAGE
;
A
#
# COMPACT_ATOMS: atom_id res chain seq x y z
N MET A 1 -7.04 -11.64 -43.99
CA MET A 1 -7.23 -12.36 -42.73
C MET A 1 -6.61 -11.49 -41.66
N PHE A 2 -7.42 -10.67 -40.99
CA PHE A 2 -6.95 -9.82 -39.89
C PHE A 2 -6.86 -10.72 -38.66
N ILE A 3 -5.64 -10.99 -38.22
CA ILE A 3 -5.41 -11.62 -36.91
C ILE A 3 -5.66 -10.49 -35.91
N ALA A 4 -6.81 -10.52 -35.24
CA ALA A 4 -7.03 -9.67 -34.08
C ALA A 4 -5.92 -9.99 -33.08
N ALA A 5 -5.18 -8.97 -32.64
CA ALA A 5 -4.20 -9.12 -31.58
C ALA A 5 -4.90 -9.82 -30.40
N ALA A 6 -4.25 -10.85 -29.86
CA ALA A 6 -4.78 -11.54 -28.70
C ALA A 6 -5.04 -10.51 -27.60
N SER A 7 -6.29 -10.42 -27.14
CA SER A 7 -6.66 -9.62 -25.97
C SER A 7 -5.68 -9.92 -24.86
N ASP A 8 -5.10 -8.86 -24.27
CA ASP A 8 -4.24 -8.95 -23.11
C ASP A 8 -4.92 -9.86 -22.07
N PRO A 9 -4.29 -10.98 -21.65
CA PRO A 9 -4.92 -11.93 -20.74
C PRO A 9 -5.31 -11.31 -19.39
N SER A 10 -4.68 -10.18 -19.02
CA SER A 10 -5.01 -9.40 -17.82
C SER A 10 -6.28 -8.55 -17.96
N GLY A 11 -6.75 -8.28 -19.18
CA GLY A 11 -7.89 -7.41 -19.46
C GLY A 11 -7.60 -5.90 -19.34
N VAL A 12 -6.34 -5.51 -19.08
CA VAL A 12 -5.96 -4.10 -18.88
C VAL A 12 -6.08 -3.28 -20.15
N ASP A 13 -5.61 -3.78 -21.30
CA ASP A 13 -5.76 -3.05 -22.56
C ASP A 13 -7.24 -2.87 -22.97
N ASP A 14 -8.08 -3.86 -22.66
CA ASP A 14 -9.54 -3.77 -22.89
C ASP A 14 -10.17 -2.73 -21.96
N ALA A 15 -9.74 -2.67 -20.70
CA ALA A 15 -10.16 -1.65 -19.74
C ALA A 15 -9.79 -0.24 -20.24
N ILE A 16 -8.53 -0.03 -20.64
CA ILE A 16 -8.05 1.24 -21.15
C ILE A 16 -8.84 1.68 -22.39
N ALA A 17 -9.14 0.75 -23.30
CA ALA A 17 -9.95 1.04 -24.48
C ALA A 17 -11.39 1.43 -24.10
N ALA A 18 -12.00 0.76 -23.12
CA ALA A 18 -13.33 1.07 -22.65
C ALA A 18 -13.42 2.46 -21.98
N LEU A 19 -12.41 2.81 -21.16
CA LEU A 19 -12.35 4.09 -20.45
C LEU A 19 -12.26 5.31 -21.38
N GLN A 20 -11.90 5.13 -22.65
CA GLN A 20 -11.96 6.21 -23.65
C GLN A 20 -13.39 6.68 -23.97
N SER A 21 -14.40 5.87 -23.64
CA SER A 21 -15.79 6.11 -24.01
C SER A 21 -16.79 5.98 -22.86
N GLY A 22 -16.32 5.65 -21.66
CA GLY A 22 -17.14 5.49 -20.48
C GLY A 22 -16.31 5.49 -19.19
N ASN A 23 -17.00 5.42 -18.06
CA ASN A 23 -16.39 5.53 -16.73
C ASN A 23 -16.36 4.19 -15.97
N ILE A 24 -16.94 3.13 -16.52
CA ILE A 24 -17.02 1.82 -15.85
C ILE A 24 -16.55 0.75 -16.82
N TYR A 25 -15.60 -0.08 -16.40
CA TYR A 25 -15.24 -1.31 -17.08
C TYR A 25 -15.28 -2.47 -16.07
N VAL A 26 -16.06 -3.50 -16.39
CA VAL A 26 -16.05 -4.76 -15.65
C VAL A 26 -15.68 -5.86 -16.61
N ALA A 27 -14.56 -6.54 -16.35
CA ALA A 27 -14.07 -7.59 -17.21
C ALA A 27 -15.09 -8.74 -17.30
N PRO A 28 -15.32 -9.34 -18.48
CA PRO A 28 -16.33 -10.39 -18.67
C PRO A 28 -16.14 -11.66 -17.82
N LYS A 29 -14.94 -11.86 -17.26
CA LYS A 29 -14.59 -13.00 -16.41
C LYS A 29 -14.88 -12.76 -14.92
N VAL A 30 -15.26 -11.54 -14.54
CA VAL A 30 -15.66 -11.21 -13.17
C VAL A 30 -17.00 -11.90 -12.85
N PRO A 31 -17.11 -12.60 -11.71
CA PRO A 31 -18.38 -13.14 -11.25
C PRO A 31 -19.44 -12.04 -11.13
N ASP A 32 -20.63 -12.28 -11.68
CA ASP A 32 -21.74 -11.31 -11.70
C ASP A 32 -21.36 -9.94 -12.31
N ALA A 33 -20.57 -9.93 -13.39
CA ALA A 33 -20.13 -8.70 -14.06
C ALA A 33 -21.28 -7.72 -14.38
N SER A 34 -22.47 -8.24 -14.73
CA SER A 34 -23.66 -7.42 -14.96
C SER A 34 -24.18 -6.74 -13.68
N GLY A 35 -24.27 -7.49 -12.57
CA GLY A 35 -24.71 -6.94 -11.28
C GLY A 35 -23.76 -5.86 -10.78
N VAL A 36 -22.45 -6.09 -10.89
CA VAL A 36 -21.42 -5.10 -10.53
C VAL A 36 -21.54 -3.85 -11.41
N THR A 37 -21.72 -4.00 -12.72
CA THR A 37 -21.88 -2.86 -13.64
C THR A 37 -23.12 -2.03 -13.29
N ASP A 38 -24.26 -2.68 -13.04
CA ASP A 38 -25.52 -2.01 -12.68
C ASP A 38 -25.38 -1.25 -11.35
N ALA A 39 -24.71 -1.86 -10.36
CA ALA A 39 -24.47 -1.24 -9.06
C ALA A 39 -23.56 0.00 -9.17
N LEU A 40 -22.50 -0.07 -9.98
CA LEU A 40 -21.57 1.04 -10.20
C LEU A 40 -22.20 2.20 -10.99
N THR A 41 -23.09 1.91 -11.94
CA THR A 41 -23.78 2.94 -12.74
C THR A 41 -24.59 3.91 -11.87
N GLY A 42 -25.05 3.47 -10.68
CA GLY A 42 -25.79 4.32 -9.76
C GLY A 42 -24.93 5.26 -8.90
N VAL A 43 -23.61 5.06 -8.86
CA VAL A 43 -22.71 5.76 -7.92
C VAL A 43 -21.53 6.47 -8.59
N VAL A 44 -21.07 5.98 -9.74
CA VAL A 44 -19.99 6.61 -10.49
C VAL A 44 -20.52 7.87 -11.20
N PRO A 45 -19.90 9.04 -11.01
CA PRO A 45 -20.31 10.26 -11.70
C PRO A 45 -20.23 10.13 -13.23
N ASP A 46 -21.25 10.66 -13.92
CA ASP A 46 -21.30 10.69 -15.39
C ASP A 46 -20.46 11.82 -16.01
N ASP A 47 -19.80 12.64 -15.19
CA ASP A 47 -19.03 13.82 -15.64
C ASP A 47 -17.62 13.49 -16.15
N GLY A 48 -17.20 12.21 -16.04
CA GLY A 48 -15.88 11.77 -16.47
C GLY A 48 -14.75 12.14 -15.51
N SER A 49 -15.06 12.46 -14.25
CA SER A 49 -14.04 12.72 -13.23
C SER A 49 -13.44 11.44 -12.66
N ILE A 50 -14.25 10.39 -12.50
CA ILE A 50 -13.89 9.11 -11.86
C ILE A 50 -14.15 7.97 -12.85
N ALA A 51 -13.22 7.04 -12.95
CA ALA A 51 -13.42 5.74 -13.60
C ALA A 51 -13.25 4.58 -12.63
N VAL A 52 -14.03 3.52 -12.83
CA VAL A 52 -13.97 2.27 -12.06
C VAL A 52 -13.65 1.11 -13.00
N VAL A 53 -12.64 0.33 -12.63
CA VAL A 53 -12.18 -0.84 -13.38
C VAL A 53 -12.25 -2.05 -12.46
N VAL A 54 -12.89 -3.13 -12.92
CA VAL A 54 -12.99 -4.39 -12.17
C VAL A 54 -12.44 -5.52 -13.03
N LEU A 55 -11.37 -6.14 -12.56
CA LEU A 55 -10.66 -7.23 -13.22
C LEU A 55 -10.82 -8.53 -12.42
N PRO A 56 -10.77 -9.70 -13.08
CA PRO A 56 -10.85 -10.98 -12.37
C PRO A 56 -9.64 -11.18 -11.45
N GLU A 57 -9.80 -12.04 -10.45
CA GLU A 57 -8.69 -12.51 -9.62
C GLU A 57 -7.55 -13.06 -10.49
N GLY A 58 -6.32 -12.67 -10.17
CA GLY A 58 -5.12 -13.05 -10.92
C GLY A 58 -4.91 -12.26 -12.21
N ALA A 59 -5.66 -11.18 -12.48
CA ALA A 59 -5.33 -10.25 -13.56
C ALA A 59 -3.95 -9.58 -13.36
N ASP A 60 -3.51 -9.47 -12.11
CA ASP A 60 -2.23 -8.95 -11.66
C ASP A 60 -1.11 -9.99 -11.64
N ILE A 61 -1.37 -11.25 -12.03
CA ILE A 61 -0.38 -12.32 -11.94
C ILE A 61 0.87 -12.06 -12.79
N SER A 62 0.73 -11.27 -13.85
CA SER A 62 1.82 -10.82 -14.71
C SER A 62 2.42 -9.48 -14.29
N SER A 63 1.89 -8.86 -13.24
CA SER A 63 2.34 -7.56 -12.76
C SER A 63 3.66 -7.67 -12.01
N VAL A 64 4.56 -6.77 -12.33
CA VAL A 64 5.89 -6.56 -11.76
C VAL A 64 5.81 -5.98 -10.36
N TYR A 65 4.71 -5.29 -9.98
CA TYR A 65 4.43 -4.77 -8.65
C TYR A 65 2.91 -4.59 -8.42
N ALA A 66 2.50 -4.36 -7.16
CA ALA A 66 1.09 -4.42 -6.75
C ALA A 66 0.19 -3.34 -7.36
N LEU A 67 0.76 -2.17 -7.71
CA LEU A 67 0.03 -1.03 -8.28
C LEU A 67 0.21 -0.92 -9.80
N GLU A 68 0.90 -1.85 -10.47
CA GLU A 68 1.26 -1.65 -11.88
C GLU A 68 0.05 -1.48 -12.79
N ILE A 69 -1.03 -2.24 -12.53
CA ILE A 69 -2.25 -2.12 -13.30
C ILE A 69 -2.89 -0.75 -13.06
N LEU A 70 -2.93 -0.31 -11.81
CA LEU A 70 -3.48 1.00 -11.45
C LEU A 70 -2.69 2.11 -12.12
N ASP A 71 -1.35 2.08 -12.06
CA ASP A 71 -0.49 3.08 -12.71
C ASP A 71 -0.71 3.12 -14.23
N ARG A 72 -0.75 1.95 -14.89
CA ARG A 72 -1.03 1.87 -16.33
C ARG A 72 -2.40 2.43 -16.69
N LEU A 73 -3.40 2.22 -15.84
CA LEU A 73 -4.73 2.79 -16.01
C LEU A 73 -4.69 4.30 -15.82
N THR A 74 -4.13 4.81 -14.72
CA THR A 74 -4.01 6.25 -14.46
C THR A 74 -3.26 6.97 -15.59
N GLU A 75 -2.15 6.42 -16.08
CA GLU A 75 -1.35 7.04 -17.14
C GLU A 75 -2.08 7.12 -18.48
N ARG A 76 -2.96 6.16 -18.77
CA ARG A 76 -3.58 5.99 -20.10
C ARG A 76 -5.07 6.32 -20.14
N SER A 77 -5.65 6.64 -18.99
CA SER A 77 -7.06 6.97 -18.82
C SER A 77 -7.29 8.48 -18.82
N PRO A 78 -8.40 8.98 -19.41
CA PRO A 78 -8.71 10.41 -19.40
C PRO A 78 -9.25 10.91 -18.04
N GLN A 79 -9.78 10.04 -17.19
CA GLN A 79 -10.34 10.39 -15.89
C GLN A 79 -9.25 10.79 -14.88
N GLN A 80 -9.57 11.70 -13.96
CA GLN A 80 -8.62 12.20 -12.97
C GLN A 80 -8.45 11.28 -11.76
N THR A 81 -9.41 10.38 -11.57
CA THR A 81 -9.43 9.38 -10.50
C THR A 81 -9.73 8.02 -11.12
N ILE A 82 -8.93 7.02 -10.76
CA ILE A 82 -9.15 5.61 -11.11
C ILE A 82 -9.36 4.82 -9.83
N VAL A 83 -10.45 4.04 -9.76
CA VAL A 83 -10.67 3.00 -8.76
C VAL A 83 -10.54 1.66 -9.47
N LEU A 84 -9.70 0.78 -8.95
CA LEU A 84 -9.41 -0.53 -9.51
C LEU A 84 -9.76 -1.61 -8.48
N ALA A 85 -10.48 -2.64 -8.91
CA ALA A 85 -10.58 -3.90 -8.19
C ALA A 85 -9.93 -5.03 -8.99
N VAL A 86 -9.09 -5.84 -8.34
CA VAL A 86 -8.56 -7.10 -8.89
C VAL A 86 -8.93 -8.22 -7.94
N GLY A 87 -9.95 -9.01 -8.29
CA GLY A 87 -10.53 -9.95 -7.33
C GLY A 87 -11.20 -9.21 -6.17
N ASP A 88 -10.66 -9.40 -4.96
CA ASP A 88 -11.17 -8.78 -3.73
C ASP A 88 -10.36 -7.53 -3.32
N ASP A 89 -9.19 -7.30 -3.94
CA ASP A 89 -8.31 -6.19 -3.62
C ASP A 89 -8.78 -4.91 -4.31
N VAL A 90 -9.06 -3.85 -3.55
CA VAL A 90 -9.52 -2.56 -4.07
C VAL A 90 -8.44 -1.50 -3.87
N GLN A 91 -8.11 -0.81 -4.96
CA GLN A 91 -7.10 0.24 -4.99
C GLN A 91 -7.67 1.48 -5.67
N ALA A 92 -7.10 2.65 -5.39
CA ALA A 92 -7.47 3.85 -6.10
C ALA A 92 -6.30 4.84 -6.19
N ASP A 93 -6.34 5.65 -7.25
CA ASP A 93 -5.43 6.75 -7.48
C ASP A 93 -6.24 7.97 -7.93
N SER A 94 -5.79 9.17 -7.53
CA SER A 94 -6.46 10.42 -7.86
C SER A 94 -5.49 11.58 -7.96
N ALA A 95 -5.56 12.31 -9.07
CA ALA A 95 -4.90 13.60 -9.23
C ALA A 95 -5.62 14.75 -8.48
N VAL A 96 -6.84 14.53 -7.99
CA VAL A 96 -7.71 15.57 -7.42
C VAL A 96 -7.59 15.61 -5.89
N ILE A 97 -7.78 14.48 -5.21
CA ILE A 97 -7.62 14.37 -3.75
C ILE A 97 -6.22 13.90 -3.34
N GLY A 98 -5.40 13.52 -4.32
CA GLY A 98 -4.07 12.96 -4.12
C GLY A 98 -4.11 11.43 -4.05
N SER A 99 -3.11 10.79 -4.65
CA SER A 99 -2.96 9.34 -4.75
C SER A 99 -3.00 8.65 -3.38
N GLU A 100 -2.36 9.26 -2.37
CA GLU A 100 -2.30 8.71 -1.01
C GLU A 100 -3.68 8.65 -0.36
N GLU A 101 -4.51 9.67 -0.56
CA GLU A 101 -5.84 9.77 0.03
C GLU A 101 -6.83 8.83 -0.68
N ALA A 102 -6.77 8.76 -2.00
CA ALA A 102 -7.57 7.82 -2.78
C ALA A 102 -7.28 6.37 -2.38
N LEU A 103 -5.99 6.00 -2.26
CA LEU A 103 -5.59 4.66 -1.85
C LEU A 103 -6.02 4.34 -0.41
N ARG A 104 -5.95 5.32 0.50
CA ARG A 104 -6.45 5.18 1.88
C ARG A 104 -7.95 4.87 1.90
N ILE A 105 -8.75 5.63 1.16
CA ILE A 105 -10.20 5.45 1.04
C ILE A 105 -10.54 4.06 0.50
N ALA A 106 -9.82 3.59 -0.53
CA ALA A 106 -10.00 2.26 -1.09
C ALA A 106 -9.75 1.15 -0.05
N ASN A 107 -8.61 1.21 0.66
CA ASN A 107 -8.24 0.21 1.68
C ASN A 107 -9.22 0.19 2.87
N GLU A 108 -9.70 1.36 3.31
CA GLU A 108 -10.69 1.47 4.40
C GLU A 108 -12.03 0.88 3.99
N SER A 109 -12.47 1.15 2.75
CA SER A 109 -13.72 0.62 2.19
C SER A 109 -13.66 -0.90 2.00
N GLU A 110 -12.54 -1.43 1.50
CA GLU A 110 -12.30 -2.87 1.39
C GLU A 110 -12.37 -3.55 2.76
N SER A 111 -11.67 -2.97 3.75
CA SER A 111 -11.66 -3.48 5.12
C SER A 111 -13.05 -3.46 5.76
N ALA A 112 -13.84 -2.41 5.51
CA ALA A 112 -15.20 -2.25 6.02
C ALA A 112 -16.18 -3.25 5.37
N ALA A 113 -15.97 -3.53 4.07
CA ALA A 113 -16.81 -4.44 3.29
C ALA A 113 -16.61 -5.92 3.66
N GLY A 114 -15.48 -6.28 4.30
CA GLY A 114 -15.26 -7.64 4.84
C GLY A 114 -15.25 -8.73 3.77
N GLY A 115 -14.71 -8.42 2.59
CA GLY A 115 -14.64 -9.32 1.43
C GLY A 115 -15.78 -9.18 0.42
N ASP A 116 -16.63 -8.14 0.52
CA ASP A 116 -17.60 -7.78 -0.52
C ASP A 116 -17.02 -6.69 -1.43
N THR A 117 -16.41 -7.08 -2.55
CA THR A 117 -15.79 -6.16 -3.51
C THR A 117 -16.78 -5.13 -4.07
N GLN A 118 -18.05 -5.51 -4.28
CA GLN A 118 -19.05 -4.59 -4.80
C GLN A 118 -19.35 -3.49 -3.78
N ALA A 119 -19.51 -3.86 -2.51
CA ALA A 119 -19.70 -2.90 -1.43
C ALA A 119 -18.46 -1.99 -1.26
N ALA A 120 -17.26 -2.56 -1.30
CA ALA A 120 -16.01 -1.82 -1.21
C ALA A 120 -15.86 -0.79 -2.33
N LEU A 121 -16.16 -1.15 -3.58
CA LEU A 121 -16.12 -0.25 -4.72
C LEU A 121 -17.13 0.90 -4.61
N ILE A 122 -18.36 0.59 -4.19
CA ILE A 122 -19.41 1.61 -3.99
C ILE A 122 -18.98 2.63 -2.94
N GLU A 123 -18.50 2.14 -1.79
CA GLU A 123 -18.06 2.99 -0.69
C GLU A 123 -16.84 3.84 -1.07
N THR A 124 -15.87 3.24 -1.78
CA THR A 124 -14.68 3.95 -2.29
C THR A 124 -15.08 5.11 -3.19
N VAL A 125 -15.95 4.88 -4.17
CA VAL A 125 -16.41 5.92 -5.10
C VAL A 125 -17.13 7.04 -4.35
N GLN A 126 -18.03 6.71 -3.42
CA GLN A 126 -18.78 7.70 -2.66
C GLN A 126 -17.87 8.59 -1.79
N GLN A 127 -16.94 7.99 -1.06
CA GLN A 127 -15.99 8.73 -0.23
C GLN A 127 -15.07 9.62 -1.09
N ILE A 128 -14.59 9.15 -2.25
CA ILE A 128 -13.79 9.98 -3.15
C ILE A 128 -14.62 11.16 -3.70
N VAL A 129 -15.89 10.95 -4.03
CA VAL A 129 -16.79 12.04 -4.45
C VAL A 129 -16.98 13.07 -3.34
N GLU A 130 -17.11 12.62 -2.09
CA GLU A 130 -17.26 13.50 -0.91
C GLU A 130 -15.99 14.32 -0.63
N GLU A 131 -14.81 13.71 -0.77
CA GLU A 131 -13.52 14.37 -0.56
C GLU A 131 -13.05 15.21 -1.75
N SER A 132 -13.60 14.97 -2.94
CA SER A 132 -13.25 15.73 -4.14
C SER A 132 -13.70 17.19 -4.00
N PRO A 133 -12.80 18.19 -4.11
CA PRO A 133 -13.19 19.59 -4.11
C PRO A 133 -14.22 19.81 -5.21
N SER A 134 -15.40 20.29 -4.82
CA SER A 134 -16.45 20.62 -5.76
C SER A 134 -15.88 21.66 -6.74
N SER A 135 -15.66 21.27 -8.00
CA SER A 135 -15.24 22.23 -9.02
C SER A 135 -16.25 23.40 -9.03
N PRO A 136 -15.79 24.67 -9.04
CA PRO A 136 -16.69 25.81 -9.09
C PRO A 136 -17.28 25.93 -10.49
N GLY A 137 -18.32 25.15 -10.76
CA GLY A 137 -19.09 25.14 -12.00
C GLY A 137 -20.50 25.66 -11.76
N GLY A 138 -20.65 26.94 -11.41
CA GLY A 138 -21.98 27.50 -11.19
C GLY A 138 -22.05 28.94 -10.68
N SER A 139 -21.24 29.88 -11.20
CA SER A 139 -21.55 31.30 -11.02
C SER A 139 -22.29 31.83 -12.25
N VAL A 140 -23.61 31.82 -12.13
CA VAL A 140 -24.51 32.78 -12.77
C VAL A 140 -23.88 34.16 -12.63
N GLY A 141 -23.70 34.86 -13.75
CA GLY A 141 -23.21 36.22 -13.75
C GLY A 141 -24.10 37.13 -12.90
N GLY A 142 -23.48 37.90 -12.01
CA GLY A 142 -24.17 38.89 -11.18
C GLY A 142 -23.27 39.36 -10.05
N GLY A 143 -22.51 40.44 -10.30
CA GLY A 143 -21.40 40.87 -9.45
C GLY A 143 -21.76 41.23 -8.01
N ALA A 144 -20.79 41.04 -7.12
CA ALA A 144 -20.27 42.06 -6.22
C ALA A 144 -19.05 41.50 -5.46
N ASP A 145 -17.99 42.26 -5.54
CA ASP A 145 -16.75 42.28 -4.75
C ASP A 145 -16.95 41.93 -3.26
N PHE A 146 -16.12 41.04 -2.67
CA PHE A 146 -15.61 41.08 -1.28
C PHE A 146 -14.58 39.95 -1.01
N LEU A 147 -13.29 40.33 -0.95
CA LEU A 147 -12.21 39.93 -0.02
C LEU A 147 -12.07 38.45 0.47
N LEU A 148 -10.89 37.86 0.17
CA LEU A 148 -10.17 36.71 0.80
C LEU A 148 -10.30 36.59 2.35
N PRO A 149 -9.81 35.50 3.01
CA PRO A 149 -9.56 34.10 2.62
C PRO A 149 -10.25 33.10 3.59
N VAL A 150 -10.46 31.83 3.21
CA VAL A 150 -11.01 30.83 4.16
C VAL A 150 -10.15 29.57 4.23
N VAL A 151 -9.46 29.48 5.36
CA VAL A 151 -9.08 28.22 6.04
C VAL A 151 -10.38 27.57 6.51
N ILE A 152 -10.69 26.36 6.06
CA ILE A 152 -11.64 25.46 6.74
C ILE A 152 -10.93 24.12 6.95
N GLY A 153 -10.64 23.84 8.21
CA GLY A 153 -10.54 22.47 8.70
C GLY A 153 -11.91 22.02 9.19
N GLY A 154 -12.26 20.77 8.84
CA GLY A 154 -13.09 19.82 9.59
C GLY A 154 -14.55 20.16 9.85
N VAL A 155 -15.46 19.32 9.33
CA VAL A 155 -16.70 18.95 10.04
C VAL A 155 -17.06 17.49 9.75
N VAL A 156 -17.07 16.69 10.82
CA VAL A 156 -17.80 15.42 10.93
C VAL A 156 -19.30 15.70 10.84
N ILE A 157 -20.00 15.07 9.90
CA ILE A 157 -21.45 14.82 9.99
C ILE A 157 -21.70 13.34 9.71
N VAL A 158 -21.68 12.52 10.76
CA VAL A 158 -22.42 11.25 10.75
C VAL A 158 -23.80 11.54 11.34
N ALA A 159 -24.78 11.68 10.46
CA ALA A 159 -26.21 11.66 10.77
C ALA A 159 -26.88 10.70 9.78
N GLY A 160 -27.40 9.59 10.31
CA GLY A 160 -27.61 8.36 9.54
C GLY A 160 -29.01 8.11 8.98
N ILE A 161 -29.06 7.06 8.17
CA ILE A 161 -30.17 6.16 7.83
C ILE A 161 -29.46 4.84 7.43
N GLY A 162 -29.69 3.63 7.93
CA GLY A 162 -30.81 3.09 8.67
C GLY A 162 -31.34 1.82 7.98
N THR A 163 -30.56 0.73 7.92
CA THR A 163 -31.11 -0.64 7.79
C THR A 163 -30.30 -1.65 8.60
N ALA A 164 -31.03 -2.43 9.39
CA ALA A 164 -30.53 -3.30 10.44
C ALA A 164 -30.50 -4.77 9.99
N ILE A 165 -29.36 -5.45 10.18
CA ILE A 165 -29.20 -6.89 10.41
C ILE A 165 -27.92 -6.98 11.26
N GLY A 166 -27.76 -7.66 12.39
CA GLY A 166 -28.56 -8.62 13.13
C GLY A 166 -27.57 -9.30 14.09
N LEU A 167 -27.70 -8.99 15.38
CA LEU A 167 -27.06 -9.60 16.56
C LEU A 167 -26.38 -10.97 16.38
N ILE A 168 -25.05 -11.01 16.57
CA ILE A 168 -24.41 -12.06 17.39
C ILE A 168 -23.64 -11.36 18.52
N ALA A 169 -24.28 -11.34 19.68
CA ALA A 169 -23.64 -11.07 20.94
C ALA A 169 -22.81 -12.28 21.40
N ARG A 170 -21.83 -11.98 22.27
CA ARG A 170 -21.13 -12.86 23.24
C ARG A 170 -19.73 -13.26 22.72
N ARG A 171 -18.64 -12.81 23.33
CA ARG A 171 -18.37 -12.90 24.77
C ARG A 171 -17.15 -12.06 25.14
N ARG A 172 -17.28 -11.27 26.20
CA ARG A 172 -16.19 -10.65 26.98
C ARG A 172 -14.88 -11.47 26.93
N ARG A 173 -13.84 -10.83 26.41
CA ARG A 173 -12.55 -10.71 27.08
C ARG A 173 -12.08 -9.27 26.85
N LYS A 174 -11.94 -8.49 27.93
CA LYS A 174 -10.88 -7.48 27.95
C LYS A 174 -9.58 -8.27 27.72
N PRO A 175 -8.80 -8.03 26.66
CA PRO A 175 -7.40 -8.36 26.74
C PRO A 175 -6.85 -7.56 27.92
N ALA A 176 -6.11 -8.22 28.80
CA ALA A 176 -5.21 -7.49 29.68
C ALA A 176 -4.35 -6.59 28.76
N ALA A 177 -4.11 -5.34 29.17
CA ALA A 177 -3.13 -4.49 28.52
C ALA A 177 -1.89 -5.35 28.22
N SER A 178 -1.52 -5.44 26.94
CA SER A 178 -0.35 -6.20 26.54
C SER A 178 0.82 -5.67 27.35
N ALA A 179 1.39 -6.49 28.22
CA ALA A 179 2.53 -6.06 29.05
C ALA A 179 3.79 -5.82 28.21
N ASP A 180 3.76 -6.22 26.93
CA ASP A 180 4.79 -5.96 25.94
C ASP A 180 4.21 -5.06 24.83
N PRO A 181 4.75 -3.84 24.66
CA PRO A 181 4.29 -2.90 23.64
C PRO A 181 4.75 -3.29 22.23
N VAL A 182 5.66 -4.25 22.07
CA VAL A 182 6.13 -4.70 20.75
C VAL A 182 5.41 -6.01 20.36
N PRO A 183 4.66 -6.03 19.24
CA PRO A 183 3.98 -7.23 18.79
C PRO A 183 4.91 -8.41 18.50
N ALA A 184 4.36 -9.63 18.54
CA ALA A 184 5.16 -10.85 18.39
C ALA A 184 5.81 -10.97 17.01
N GLY A 185 5.11 -10.60 15.93
CA GLY A 185 5.66 -10.61 14.58
C GLY A 185 6.85 -9.67 14.44
N ILE A 186 6.74 -8.47 15.00
CA ILE A 186 7.81 -7.47 14.98
C ILE A 186 9.02 -7.91 15.82
N ARG A 187 8.80 -8.44 17.02
CA ARG A 187 9.89 -8.96 17.88
C ARG A 187 10.70 -10.05 17.18
N LEU A 188 10.04 -10.95 16.45
CA LEU A 188 10.72 -11.99 15.69
C LEU A 188 11.69 -11.37 14.68
N ARG A 189 11.25 -10.35 13.92
CA ARG A 189 12.09 -9.66 12.93
C ARG A 189 13.21 -8.86 13.56
N VAL A 190 12.93 -8.14 14.66
CA VAL A 190 13.96 -7.37 15.39
C VAL A 190 15.04 -8.29 15.98
N ASN A 191 14.67 -9.44 16.53
CA ASN A 191 15.64 -10.42 17.02
C ASN A 191 16.51 -10.96 15.88
N ARG A 192 15.91 -11.25 14.72
CA ARG A 192 16.67 -11.68 13.55
C ARG A 192 17.64 -10.61 13.05
N LEU A 193 17.23 -9.34 13.03
CA LEU A 193 18.13 -8.22 12.75
C LEU A 193 19.31 -8.18 13.74
N ARG A 194 19.08 -8.37 15.04
CA ARG A 194 20.16 -8.41 16.04
C ARG A 194 21.14 -9.57 15.85
N GLU A 195 20.65 -10.73 15.42
CA GLU A 195 21.51 -11.86 15.04
C GLU A 195 22.40 -11.46 13.86
N LEU A 196 21.80 -10.94 12.79
CA LEU A 196 22.54 -10.49 11.61
C LEU A 196 23.57 -9.41 11.95
N ARG A 197 23.24 -8.46 12.83
CA ARG A 197 24.20 -7.46 13.32
C ARG A 197 25.48 -8.10 13.85
N ALA A 198 25.37 -9.19 14.62
CA ALA A 198 26.52 -9.90 15.14
C ALA A 198 27.32 -10.58 14.01
N ASP A 199 26.63 -11.15 13.04
CA ASP A 199 27.26 -11.77 11.86
C ASP A 199 28.04 -10.74 11.04
N TYR A 200 27.46 -9.56 10.75
CA TYR A 200 28.16 -8.46 10.07
C TYR A 200 29.36 -7.92 10.86
N ALA A 201 29.21 -7.76 12.19
CA ALA A 201 30.29 -7.30 13.05
C ALA A 201 31.45 -8.32 13.13
N ALA A 202 31.20 -9.58 12.79
CA ALA A 202 32.20 -10.63 12.76
C ALA A 202 33.03 -10.67 11.47
N LEU A 203 32.77 -9.81 10.45
CA LEU A 203 33.63 -9.69 9.26
C LEU A 203 34.76 -8.68 9.49
N PRO A 204 36.00 -9.14 9.78
CA PRO A 204 37.11 -8.22 10.06
C PRO A 204 37.55 -7.48 8.79
N GLY A 205 37.80 -6.18 8.93
CA GLY A 205 38.40 -5.36 7.87
C GLY A 205 37.46 -5.01 6.71
N ASN A 206 36.17 -5.36 6.79
CA ASN A 206 35.17 -4.95 5.81
C ASN A 206 34.40 -3.70 6.32
N PRO A 207 34.66 -2.50 5.78
CA PRO A 207 34.01 -1.27 6.24
C PRO A 207 32.50 -1.26 5.95
N VAL A 208 32.08 -1.88 4.84
CA VAL A 208 30.66 -1.99 4.49
C VAL A 208 29.93 -2.86 5.51
N ALA A 209 30.52 -3.99 5.92
CA ALA A 209 29.92 -4.84 6.96
C ALA A 209 29.79 -4.09 8.30
N ALA A 210 30.79 -3.30 8.69
CA ALA A 210 30.74 -2.51 9.91
C ALA A 210 29.64 -1.42 9.86
N GLU A 211 29.50 -0.73 8.74
CA GLU A 211 28.45 0.27 8.51
C GLU A 211 27.06 -0.37 8.51
N THR A 212 26.89 -1.51 7.84
CA THR A 212 25.64 -2.27 7.82
C THR A 212 25.28 -2.75 9.24
N ALA A 213 26.24 -3.27 10.02
CA ALA A 213 26.00 -3.65 11.41
C ALA A 213 25.48 -2.47 12.25
N ALA A 214 26.06 -1.28 12.09
CA ALA A 214 25.59 -0.08 12.77
C ALA A 214 24.18 0.34 12.32
N GLY A 215 23.88 0.25 11.02
CA GLY A 215 22.56 0.53 10.47
C GLY A 215 21.48 -0.43 10.97
N ILE A 216 21.78 -1.72 11.06
CA ILE A 216 20.89 -2.75 11.61
C ILE A 216 20.59 -2.48 13.09
N ASP A 217 21.60 -2.13 13.90
CA ASP A 217 21.42 -1.84 15.32
C ASP A 217 20.51 -0.61 15.53
N ALA A 218 20.73 0.44 14.73
CA ALA A 218 19.88 1.63 14.74
C ALA A 218 18.44 1.31 14.34
N LEU A 219 18.24 0.56 13.24
CA LEU A 219 16.94 0.15 12.78
C LEU A 219 16.17 -0.65 13.84
N ALA A 220 16.81 -1.68 14.43
CA ALA A 220 16.22 -2.49 15.48
C ALA A 220 15.76 -1.64 16.67
N SER A 221 16.59 -0.67 17.09
CA SER A 221 16.21 0.28 18.14
C SER A 221 15.03 1.17 17.74
N HIS A 222 15.02 1.70 16.51
CA HIS A 222 13.95 2.58 16.03
C HIS A 222 12.61 1.84 15.93
N VAL A 223 12.58 0.60 15.44
CA VAL A 223 11.35 -0.20 15.36
C VAL A 223 10.74 -0.39 16.75
N GLU A 224 11.52 -0.84 17.74
CA GLU A 224 11.01 -1.01 19.11
C GLU A 224 10.51 0.32 19.69
N GLN A 225 11.25 1.39 19.43
CA GLN A 225 10.90 2.74 19.86
C GLN A 225 9.60 3.27 19.24
N LEU A 226 9.28 2.88 18.01
CA LEU A 226 8.01 3.20 17.37
C LEU A 226 6.85 2.52 18.09
N PHE A 227 6.92 1.20 18.29
CA PHE A 227 5.85 0.43 18.91
C PHE A 227 5.64 0.79 20.39
N VAL A 228 6.70 1.04 21.15
CA VAL A 228 6.61 1.61 22.51
C VAL A 228 5.84 2.92 22.54
N ARG A 229 6.03 3.78 21.53
CA ARG A 229 5.34 5.07 21.46
C ARG A 229 3.92 4.94 20.95
N LEU A 230 3.64 3.98 20.06
CA LEU A 230 2.29 3.68 19.63
C LEU A 230 1.43 3.18 20.78
N ASP A 231 1.94 2.23 21.56
CA ASP A 231 1.27 1.75 22.78
C ASP A 231 0.99 2.89 23.77
N ALA A 232 1.95 3.80 23.96
CA ALA A 232 1.82 4.89 24.92
C ALA A 232 0.99 6.11 24.45
N LYS A 233 0.89 6.35 23.14
CA LYS A 233 0.38 7.63 22.59
C LYS A 233 -0.67 7.47 21.49
N ALA A 234 -0.79 6.30 20.88
CA ALA A 234 -1.75 6.02 19.83
C ALA A 234 -2.79 5.00 20.31
N GLY A 235 -3.91 4.88 19.60
CA GLY A 235 -4.91 3.85 19.87
C GLY A 235 -4.43 2.47 19.44
N GLU A 236 -5.04 1.41 19.99
CA GLU A 236 -4.74 0.00 19.68
C GLU A 236 -4.76 -0.27 18.16
N ASP A 237 -5.67 0.37 17.43
CA ASP A 237 -5.83 0.27 15.98
C ASP A 237 -4.59 0.74 15.18
N GLN A 238 -3.89 1.77 15.67
CA GLN A 238 -2.67 2.29 15.02
C GLN A 238 -1.47 1.35 15.23
N GLY A 239 -1.45 0.61 16.33
CA GLY A 239 -0.46 -0.42 16.60
C GLY A 239 -0.62 -1.63 15.67
N VAL A 240 -1.86 -2.07 15.45
CA VAL A 240 -2.19 -3.18 14.53
C VAL A 240 -1.85 -2.81 13.09
N LEU A 241 -2.22 -1.61 12.65
CA LEU A 241 -1.89 -1.12 11.31
C LEU A 241 -0.36 -1.02 11.10
N ALA A 242 0.37 -0.50 12.09
CA ALA A 242 1.83 -0.47 12.04
C ALA A 242 2.45 -1.86 12.00
N GLU A 243 1.88 -2.83 12.73
CA GLU A 243 2.34 -4.22 12.69
C GLU A 243 2.21 -4.81 11.28
N ALA A 244 1.05 -4.65 10.65
CA ALA A 244 0.81 -5.14 9.30
C ALA A 244 1.80 -4.52 8.29
N GLU A 245 1.95 -3.20 8.32
CA GLU A 245 2.82 -2.46 7.39
C GLU A 245 4.31 -2.82 7.55
N TYR A 246 4.79 -2.89 8.79
CA TYR A 246 6.22 -3.11 9.05
C TYR A 246 6.63 -4.58 9.04
N SER A 247 5.70 -5.53 9.25
CA SER A 247 6.04 -6.95 9.30
C SER A 247 6.63 -7.45 7.97
N ASP A 248 5.98 -7.13 6.84
CA ASP A 248 6.45 -7.54 5.52
C ASP A 248 7.74 -6.80 5.12
N LYS A 249 7.79 -5.48 5.34
CA LYS A 249 8.99 -4.67 5.06
C LYS A 249 10.22 -5.18 5.81
N LEU A 250 10.08 -5.47 7.10
CA LEU A 250 11.17 -6.00 7.91
C LEU A 250 11.53 -7.43 7.51
N ALA A 251 10.57 -8.25 7.07
CA ALA A 251 10.85 -9.59 6.57
C ALA A 251 11.71 -9.55 5.30
N ARG A 252 11.35 -8.70 4.33
CA ARG A 252 12.12 -8.54 3.08
C ARG A 252 13.52 -7.98 3.34
N LEU A 253 13.63 -6.98 4.22
CA LEU A 253 14.92 -6.41 4.59
C LEU A 253 15.81 -7.44 5.31
N VAL A 254 15.24 -8.25 6.21
CA VAL A 254 15.95 -9.36 6.85
C VAL A 254 16.49 -10.34 5.80
N ALA A 255 15.68 -10.72 4.80
CA ALA A 255 16.11 -11.64 3.74
C ALA A 255 17.26 -11.05 2.91
N ALA A 256 17.19 -9.77 2.56
CA ALA A 256 18.26 -9.08 1.84
C ALA A 256 19.56 -8.97 2.68
N LEU A 257 19.44 -8.83 3.99
CA LEU A 257 20.58 -8.76 4.90
C LEU A 257 21.12 -10.13 5.30
N ASP A 258 20.46 -11.23 4.93
CA ASP A 258 20.83 -12.56 5.41
C ASP A 258 22.15 -13.08 4.82
N ARG A 259 22.63 -14.19 5.38
CA ARG A 259 23.82 -14.93 5.00
C ARG A 259 23.87 -15.26 3.51
N ASP A 260 22.70 -15.53 2.94
CA ASP A 260 22.57 -16.04 1.58
C ASP A 260 22.48 -14.93 0.51
N TYR A 261 22.43 -13.66 0.92
CA TYR A 261 22.45 -12.51 -0.01
C TYR A 261 23.56 -11.52 0.32
N LEU A 262 23.32 -10.46 1.10
CA LEU A 262 24.33 -9.40 1.29
C LEU A 262 25.59 -9.92 2.00
N LEU A 263 25.46 -10.81 2.99
CA LEU A 263 26.65 -11.41 3.62
C LEU A 263 27.45 -12.29 2.65
N ASP A 264 26.78 -12.99 1.74
CA ASP A 264 27.45 -13.75 0.69
C ASP A 264 28.16 -12.82 -0.29
N LEU A 265 27.46 -11.78 -0.73
CA LEU A 265 27.95 -10.74 -1.62
C LEU A 265 29.22 -10.07 -1.06
N LEU A 266 29.27 -9.82 0.25
CA LEU A 266 30.44 -9.22 0.93
C LEU A 266 31.60 -10.20 1.14
N THR A 267 31.35 -11.51 1.17
CA THR A 267 32.40 -12.53 1.39
C THR A 267 32.91 -13.15 0.11
N ARG A 268 32.09 -13.20 -0.94
CA ARG A 268 32.35 -13.85 -2.23
C ARG A 268 31.87 -12.99 -3.40
N PRO A 269 32.32 -11.74 -3.53
CA PRO A 269 31.82 -10.81 -4.55
C PRO A 269 32.06 -11.29 -5.99
N ASP A 270 33.04 -12.17 -6.22
CA ASP A 270 33.37 -12.75 -7.52
C ASP A 270 32.30 -13.72 -8.07
N LEU A 271 31.40 -14.19 -7.20
CA LEU A 271 30.30 -15.10 -7.57
C LEU A 271 29.01 -14.36 -7.97
N TRP A 272 29.02 -13.03 -7.91
CA TRP A 272 27.84 -12.21 -8.13
C TRP A 272 28.06 -11.22 -9.26
N ASP A 273 27.02 -11.01 -10.07
CA ASP A 273 27.01 -9.96 -11.08
C ASP A 273 26.79 -8.60 -10.41
N ALA A 274 27.58 -7.60 -10.79
CA ALA A 274 27.51 -6.22 -10.29
C ALA A 274 27.46 -6.10 -8.74
N PRO A 275 28.45 -6.67 -8.01
CA PRO A 275 28.37 -6.78 -6.55
C PRO A 275 28.31 -5.42 -5.85
N ASP A 276 29.06 -4.42 -6.32
CA ASP A 276 29.07 -3.09 -5.72
C ASP A 276 27.71 -2.38 -5.84
N GLU A 277 27.00 -2.57 -6.96
CA GLU A 277 25.68 -2.00 -7.20
C GLU A 277 24.65 -2.62 -6.25
N ARG A 278 24.63 -3.96 -6.16
CA ARG A 278 23.74 -4.70 -5.25
C ARG A 278 24.00 -4.37 -3.78
N VAL A 279 25.26 -4.21 -3.39
CA VAL A 279 25.62 -3.74 -2.04
C VAL A 279 25.02 -2.35 -1.80
N GLY A 280 25.15 -1.45 -2.78
CA GLY A 280 24.57 -0.11 -2.72
C GLY A 280 23.06 -0.12 -2.50
N GLU A 281 22.33 -0.92 -3.27
CA GLU A 281 20.87 -1.05 -3.21
C GLU A 281 20.39 -1.50 -1.83
N VAL A 282 20.96 -2.57 -1.27
CA VAL A 282 20.54 -3.08 0.05
C VAL A 282 20.80 -2.04 1.15
N ARG A 283 21.91 -1.31 1.04
CA ARG A 283 22.24 -0.25 1.99
C ARG A 283 21.31 0.94 1.88
N GLU A 284 20.92 1.31 0.67
CA GLU A 284 19.96 2.38 0.44
C GLU A 284 18.59 2.00 1.00
N ALA A 285 18.14 0.76 0.76
CA ALA A 285 16.91 0.23 1.34
C ALA A 285 16.94 0.25 2.88
N LEU A 286 18.04 -0.20 3.50
CA LEU A 286 18.23 -0.15 4.95
C LEU A 286 18.13 1.30 5.48
N ALA A 287 18.79 2.25 4.83
CA ALA A 287 18.80 3.66 5.23
C ALA A 287 17.42 4.31 5.09
N ALA A 288 16.70 4.01 4.00
CA ALA A 288 15.38 4.53 3.74
C ALA A 288 14.34 4.01 4.73
N VAL A 289 14.32 2.70 5.00
CA VAL A 289 13.43 2.10 6.02
C VAL A 289 13.69 2.72 7.40
N SER A 290 14.97 2.90 7.76
CA SER A 290 15.33 3.56 9.03
C SER A 290 14.84 5.01 9.09
N THR A 291 14.99 5.78 8.01
CA THR A 291 14.51 7.17 7.91
C THR A 291 12.99 7.23 8.06
N GLN A 292 12.26 6.36 7.36
CA GLN A 292 10.81 6.26 7.44
C GLN A 292 10.33 5.98 8.87
N ILE A 293 10.94 5.04 9.58
CA ILE A 293 10.58 4.74 10.97
C ILE A 293 10.84 5.93 11.89
N VAL A 294 11.96 6.63 11.71
CA VAL A 294 12.26 7.85 12.48
C VAL A 294 11.22 8.93 12.22
N ASP A 295 10.78 9.11 10.99
CA ASP A 295 9.75 10.10 10.66
C ASP A 295 8.38 9.70 11.23
N ASN A 296 8.01 8.42 11.19
CA ASN A 296 6.83 7.90 11.87
C ASN A 296 6.90 8.12 13.39
N ILE A 297 8.06 7.92 14.02
CA ILE A 297 8.27 8.26 15.45
C ILE A 297 8.02 9.75 15.71
N LYS A 298 8.51 10.65 14.84
CA LYS A 298 8.27 12.09 14.97
C LYS A 298 6.77 12.41 14.86
N GLN A 299 6.05 11.78 13.94
CA GLN A 299 4.60 11.95 13.78
C GLN A 299 3.83 11.51 15.03
N VAL A 300 4.11 10.32 15.56
CA VAL A 300 3.50 9.81 16.80
C VAL A 300 3.79 10.75 17.98
N ASN A 301 5.02 11.28 18.07
CA ASN A 301 5.36 12.24 19.11
C ASN A 301 4.59 13.56 18.98
N ALA A 302 4.31 14.00 17.75
CA ALA A 302 3.53 15.20 17.47
C ALA A 302 2.01 15.00 17.67
N ARG A 303 1.55 13.79 18.04
CA ARG A 303 0.13 13.41 18.14
C ARG A 303 -0.65 13.62 16.84
N LYS A 304 0.06 13.63 15.71
CA LYS A 304 -0.55 13.46 14.40
C LYS A 304 -0.74 11.96 14.23
N GLY A 305 -1.87 11.51 13.68
CA GLY A 305 -2.05 10.10 13.31
C GLY A 305 -0.85 9.63 12.49
N LEU A 306 -0.50 8.34 12.56
CA LEU A 306 0.57 7.82 11.71
C LEU A 306 0.15 7.99 10.25
N LEU A 307 0.85 8.86 9.54
CA LEU A 307 0.86 8.92 8.10
C LEU A 307 1.96 7.96 7.67
N PHE A 308 1.57 6.71 7.39
CA PHE A 308 2.47 5.74 6.77
C PHE A 308 2.75 6.22 5.34
N GLN A 309 3.73 7.11 5.20
CA GLN A 309 4.21 7.51 3.88
C GLN A 309 4.66 6.25 3.14
N VAL A 310 4.00 5.97 2.02
CA VAL A 310 4.52 5.34 0.81
C VAL A 310 5.29 4.02 0.99
N SER A 311 4.67 2.98 0.43
CA SER A 311 5.23 1.68 0.15
C SER A 311 6.50 1.79 -0.72
N LEU A 312 7.40 0.87 -0.46
CA LEU A 312 8.78 0.87 -0.92
C LEU A 312 8.89 0.40 -2.38
N ASP A 313 8.27 1.08 -3.34
CA ASP A 313 8.38 0.70 -4.76
C ASP A 313 9.59 1.34 -5.47
N SER A 314 10.25 2.29 -4.82
CA SER A 314 11.45 2.97 -5.36
C SER A 314 12.79 2.45 -4.80
N LEU A 315 12.83 1.40 -3.97
CA LEU A 315 14.06 0.96 -3.28
C LEU A 315 14.44 -0.51 -3.47
N ILE A 316 13.65 -1.27 -4.22
CA ILE A 316 14.03 -2.60 -4.71
C ILE A 316 13.86 -2.58 -6.22
N GLY A 317 14.58 -1.67 -6.86
CA GLY A 317 14.78 -1.71 -8.30
C GLY A 317 15.68 -2.88 -8.65
N ARG A 318 15.08 -4.07 -8.85
CA ARG A 318 15.36 -5.00 -9.97
C ARG A 318 14.63 -6.34 -9.76
N SER A 319 14.04 -6.84 -10.86
CA SER A 319 13.37 -8.12 -11.03
C SER A 319 14.18 -9.35 -10.54
N GLU A 320 15.50 -9.21 -10.44
CA GLU A 320 16.43 -10.27 -10.06
C GLU A 320 16.32 -10.70 -8.59
N LEU A 321 15.93 -9.80 -7.67
CA LEU A 321 15.70 -10.15 -6.25
C LEU A 321 14.40 -10.97 -6.08
N ARG A 322 13.38 -10.69 -6.91
CA ARG A 322 12.12 -11.44 -6.99
C ARG A 322 12.25 -12.76 -7.75
N ASP A 323 13.07 -12.79 -8.81
CA ASP A 323 13.44 -14.02 -9.51
C ASP A 323 14.23 -14.97 -8.59
N TRP A 324 15.08 -14.42 -7.73
CA TRP A 324 15.79 -15.16 -6.68
C TRP A 324 14.84 -15.73 -5.61
N GLU A 325 13.88 -14.95 -5.10
CA GLU A 325 12.87 -15.43 -4.14
C GLU A 325 11.99 -16.56 -4.74
N ARG A 326 11.67 -16.46 -6.05
CA ARG A 326 10.99 -17.53 -6.81
C ARG A 326 11.87 -18.78 -6.98
N GLN A 327 13.18 -18.63 -7.21
CA GLN A 327 14.10 -19.77 -7.30
C GLN A 327 14.30 -20.43 -5.93
N PHE A 328 14.35 -19.65 -4.85
CA PHE A 328 14.53 -20.14 -3.49
C PHE A 328 13.34 -20.97 -3.00
N LYS A 329 12.10 -20.49 -3.16
CA LYS A 329 10.87 -21.27 -2.86
C LYS A 329 10.85 -22.59 -3.63
N LYS A 330 11.23 -22.56 -4.91
CA LYS A 330 11.31 -23.74 -5.78
C LYS A 330 12.40 -24.75 -5.36
N SER A 331 13.49 -24.30 -4.72
CA SER A 331 14.54 -25.17 -4.19
C SER A 331 14.31 -25.62 -2.73
N ALA A 332 13.50 -24.89 -1.96
CA ALA A 332 13.15 -25.21 -0.57
C ALA A 332 12.01 -26.24 -0.46
N GLY A 333 11.34 -26.58 -1.56
CA GLY A 333 10.35 -27.66 -1.61
C GLY A 333 8.99 -27.31 -1.00
N GLU A 334 8.54 -26.05 -1.17
CA GLU A 334 7.12 -25.67 -1.08
C GLU A 334 6.56 -25.37 -2.48
#